data_AF-A0A937JEA9-F1
#
_entry.id   AF-A0A937JEA9-F1
#
_cell.length_a   1.000
_cell.length_b   1.000
_cell.length_c   1.000
_cell.angle_alpha   90.00
_cell.angle_beta   90.00
_cell.angle_gamma   90.00
#
_symmetry.space_group_name_H-M   'P 1'
#
loop_
_entity.id
_entity.type
_entity.pdbx_description
1 polymer ?
#
loop_
_entity_poly.entity_id
_entity_poly.type
_entity_poly.pdbx_seq_one_letter_code
_entity_poly.pdbx_strand_id
1 'polypeptide(L)'
;ALYHTMLSPVLYEDVVGQYRGLDQNIHRSDGFTNYTVFSLWDTYRALHPLFNLLQPARNNDMVHSMLAHHDQSVHHMLPVWSHYANENWCMIGYHSVSVIADALAKGTTDLSPARALEACKNTATVPYFDGLGEYMRLGYVPEDKSGNSVSKTLEYAYDDWCIARIAEKAGNEQANDEYTKRARNYLNVYDPGSRYMRPKLSTGQWRAAFDPLDTHGQGFIEGNALNYGLYVPHDIDTMIRLMGGKSQFAAHLDNIFTQKLDDKYIEKNEDITRDGIIGSYVHGNEPGHHIPYLYNWTDRPWKTQERVRMILRSMYTNSADGLCGNDDAGQMSAWYIFSALGFYPVTPGSDRYEIGSPQVVSADLNLPGGNLKVLTVGQSEKNVYVQKILLNGEPLKRTYLLHSELAKGGELVFYMGRKAKTAQ
;
A
#
# COMPACT_ATOMS: atom_id res chain seq x y z
N ALA A 1 -16.11 4.46 7.94
CA ALA A 1 -15.46 3.46 7.06
C ALA A 1 -16.10 3.42 5.67
N LEU A 2 -17.02 2.50 5.33
CA LEU A 2 -17.48 2.34 3.93
C LEU A 2 -18.08 3.61 3.30
N TYR A 3 -18.79 4.44 4.07
CA TYR A 3 -19.23 5.75 3.59
C TYR A 3 -18.04 6.65 3.18
N HIS A 4 -17.00 6.74 4.01
CA HIS A 4 -15.84 7.60 3.74
C HIS A 4 -15.05 7.15 2.51
N THR A 5 -14.90 5.83 2.30
CA THR A 5 -14.24 5.29 1.11
C THR A 5 -14.98 5.65 -0.19
N MET A 6 -16.22 6.12 -0.11
CA MET A 6 -17.01 6.47 -1.30
C MET A 6 -17.04 7.98 -1.56
N LEU A 7 -16.41 8.79 -0.70
CA LEU A 7 -16.36 10.25 -0.83
C LEU A 7 -15.31 10.74 -1.82
N SER A 8 -14.23 9.99 -2.02
CA SER A 8 -13.12 10.35 -2.91
C SER A 8 -12.60 9.09 -3.64
N PRO A 9 -12.03 9.20 -4.86
CA PRO A 9 -12.03 10.35 -5.79
C PRO A 9 -13.43 10.79 -6.22
N VAL A 10 -13.61 12.09 -6.52
CA VAL A 10 -14.90 12.70 -6.90
C VAL A 10 -15.05 12.84 -8.40
N LEU A 11 -16.28 12.72 -8.91
CA LEU A 11 -16.60 12.99 -10.31
C LEU A 11 -16.21 14.44 -10.65
N TYR A 12 -15.51 14.62 -11.76
CA TYR A 12 -14.93 15.89 -12.17
C TYR A 12 -15.12 16.16 -13.66
N GLU A 13 -16.40 16.22 -14.04
CA GLU A 13 -16.86 16.65 -15.36
C GLU A 13 -18.29 17.20 -15.25
N ASP A 14 -18.65 18.11 -16.16
CA ASP A 14 -20.01 18.58 -16.33
C ASP A 14 -20.88 17.50 -16.99
N VAL A 15 -22.21 17.64 -16.92
CA VAL A 15 -23.19 16.69 -17.49
C VAL A 15 -23.04 16.43 -19.01
N VAL A 16 -22.28 17.28 -19.71
CA VAL A 16 -21.96 17.14 -21.14
C VAL A 16 -20.63 16.41 -21.39
N GLY A 17 -19.96 15.94 -20.34
CA GLY A 17 -18.65 15.28 -20.37
C GLY A 17 -17.47 16.25 -20.51
N GLN A 18 -17.65 17.55 -20.22
CA GLN A 18 -16.59 18.55 -20.30
C GLN A 18 -15.92 18.74 -18.94
N TYR A 19 -14.60 18.90 -18.90
CA TYR A 19 -13.87 19.16 -17.66
C TYR A 19 -12.70 20.11 -17.90
N ARG A 20 -12.24 20.78 -16.83
CA ARG A 20 -11.01 21.57 -16.85
C ARG A 20 -9.81 20.62 -16.71
N GLY A 21 -8.98 20.54 -17.74
CA GLY A 21 -7.76 19.72 -17.73
C GLY A 21 -6.60 20.38 -16.99
N LEU A 22 -5.55 19.59 -16.75
CA LEU A 22 -4.33 20.03 -16.05
C LEU A 22 -3.63 21.21 -16.75
N ASP A 23 -3.67 21.23 -18.08
CA ASP A 23 -3.16 22.30 -18.94
C ASP A 23 -4.04 23.57 -18.93
N GLN A 24 -5.06 23.59 -18.07
CA GLN A 24 -6.08 24.63 -17.93
C GLN A 24 -6.99 24.79 -19.16
N ASN A 25 -6.97 23.89 -20.15
CA ASN A 25 -7.95 23.90 -21.24
C ASN A 25 -9.23 23.17 -20.83
N ILE A 26 -10.29 23.34 -21.63
CA ILE A 26 -11.50 22.53 -21.50
C ILE A 26 -11.35 21.30 -22.38
N HIS A 27 -11.39 20.13 -21.77
CA HIS A 27 -11.32 18.83 -22.42
C HIS A 27 -12.67 18.13 -22.36
N ARG A 28 -12.79 17.03 -23.10
CA ARG A 28 -13.95 16.14 -23.05
C ARG A 28 -13.51 14.72 -22.69
N SER A 29 -14.24 14.08 -21.79
CA SER A 29 -14.02 12.70 -21.37
C SER A 29 -14.78 11.75 -22.32
N ASP A 30 -14.10 11.30 -23.37
CA ASP A 30 -14.69 10.41 -24.36
C ASP A 30 -14.42 8.93 -23.98
N GLY A 31 -15.46 8.22 -23.57
CA GLY A 31 -15.39 6.79 -23.25
C GLY A 31 -15.01 6.44 -21.81
N PHE A 32 -14.91 7.42 -20.92
CA PHE A 32 -14.73 7.26 -19.48
C PHE A 32 -15.38 8.43 -18.74
N THR A 33 -15.63 8.29 -17.44
CA THR A 33 -16.01 9.41 -16.56
C THR A 33 -14.76 10.01 -15.91
N ASN A 34 -14.55 11.31 -15.98
CA ASN A 34 -13.38 11.94 -15.36
C ASN A 34 -13.55 12.09 -13.84
N TYR A 35 -12.50 11.78 -13.09
CA TYR A 35 -12.43 11.92 -11.62
C TYR A 35 -11.23 12.77 -11.19
N THR A 36 -11.29 13.34 -10.00
CA THR A 36 -10.18 14.06 -9.35
C THR A 36 -10.12 13.80 -7.84
N VAL A 37 -9.11 14.36 -7.16
CA VAL A 37 -8.71 14.07 -5.77
C VAL A 37 -8.08 12.67 -5.68
N PHE A 38 -6.91 12.56 -6.29
CA PHE A 38 -6.05 11.37 -6.24
C PHE A 38 -4.98 11.55 -5.16
N SER A 39 -5.28 11.13 -3.93
CA SER A 39 -4.36 11.10 -2.77
C SER A 39 -3.48 9.86 -2.82
N LEU A 40 -2.65 9.76 -3.85
CA LEU A 40 -2.20 8.44 -4.30
C LEU A 40 -1.25 7.77 -3.34
N TRP A 41 -0.39 8.51 -2.63
CA TRP A 41 0.52 7.95 -1.62
C TRP A 41 -0.20 7.13 -0.55
N ASP A 42 -1.46 7.47 -0.27
CA ASP A 42 -2.31 6.74 0.66
C ASP A 42 -3.10 5.66 -0.07
N THR A 43 -3.85 6.07 -1.10
CA THR A 43 -4.97 5.30 -1.62
C THR A 43 -4.55 4.09 -2.45
N TYR A 44 -3.30 4.01 -2.93
CA TYR A 44 -2.83 2.79 -3.61
C TYR A 44 -2.77 1.59 -2.66
N ARG A 45 -2.62 1.83 -1.35
CA ARG A 45 -2.35 0.79 -0.34
C ARG A 45 -3.57 -0.08 -0.08
N ALA A 46 -4.76 0.53 0.06
CA ALA A 46 -6.00 -0.19 0.31
C ALA A 46 -7.22 0.35 -0.44
N LEU A 47 -7.36 1.66 -0.64
CA LEU A 47 -8.58 2.22 -1.26
C LEU A 47 -8.78 1.78 -2.71
N HIS A 48 -7.78 1.96 -3.58
CA HIS A 48 -7.87 1.49 -4.97
C HIS A 48 -7.98 -0.05 -5.08
N PRO A 49 -7.25 -0.85 -4.28
CA PRO A 49 -7.52 -2.28 -4.18
C PRO A 49 -8.96 -2.63 -3.77
N LEU A 50 -9.58 -1.85 -2.88
CA LEU A 50 -10.97 -2.03 -2.49
C LEU A 50 -11.91 -1.74 -3.66
N PHE A 51 -11.65 -0.68 -4.43
CA PHE A 51 -12.42 -0.38 -5.64
C PHE A 51 -12.27 -1.45 -6.72
N ASN A 52 -11.09 -2.05 -6.90
CA ASN A 52 -10.93 -3.19 -7.80
C ASN A 52 -11.83 -4.37 -7.41
N LEU A 53 -12.23 -4.50 -6.14
CA LEU A 53 -13.19 -5.50 -5.69
C LEU A 53 -14.65 -5.04 -5.80
N LEU A 54 -14.96 -3.84 -5.30
CA LEU A 54 -16.35 -3.37 -5.12
C LEU A 54 -16.88 -2.54 -6.30
N GLN A 55 -16.02 -1.76 -6.96
CA GLN A 55 -16.39 -0.77 -7.97
C GLN A 55 -15.41 -0.75 -9.16
N PRO A 56 -15.11 -1.90 -9.81
CA PRO A 56 -14.05 -1.97 -10.82
C PRO A 56 -14.29 -1.04 -12.02
N ALA A 57 -15.53 -0.84 -12.46
CA ALA A 57 -15.86 0.11 -13.53
C ALA A 57 -15.49 1.56 -13.16
N ARG A 58 -15.80 1.97 -11.93
CA ARG A 58 -15.43 3.31 -11.43
C ARG A 58 -13.91 3.44 -11.27
N ASN A 59 -13.24 2.39 -10.81
CA ASN A 59 -11.77 2.42 -10.72
C ASN A 59 -11.11 2.47 -12.11
N ASN A 60 -11.71 1.84 -13.12
CA ASN A 60 -11.27 1.94 -14.51
C ASN A 60 -11.35 3.38 -15.03
N ASP A 61 -12.46 4.07 -14.75
CA ASP A 61 -12.61 5.49 -15.07
C ASP A 61 -11.55 6.37 -14.36
N MET A 62 -11.22 6.06 -13.11
CA MET A 62 -10.13 6.72 -12.38
C MET A 62 -8.76 6.48 -13.04
N VAL A 63 -8.49 5.25 -13.49
CA VAL A 63 -7.29 4.94 -14.27
C VAL A 63 -7.25 5.80 -15.54
N HIS A 64 -8.32 5.86 -16.32
CA HIS A 64 -8.37 6.72 -17.52
C HIS A 64 -8.20 8.21 -17.20
N SER A 65 -8.72 8.68 -16.06
CA SER A 65 -8.50 10.05 -15.57
C SER A 65 -7.02 10.33 -15.29
N MET A 66 -6.28 9.35 -14.72
CA MET A 66 -4.82 9.46 -14.53
C MET A 66 -4.08 9.52 -15.88
N LEU A 67 -4.54 8.79 -16.89
CA LEU A 67 -3.95 8.83 -18.24
C LEU A 67 -4.23 10.17 -18.92
N ALA A 68 -5.43 10.73 -18.76
CA ALA A 68 -5.77 12.07 -19.25
C ALA A 68 -4.88 13.14 -18.58
N HIS A 69 -4.64 13.03 -17.27
CA HIS A 69 -3.67 13.88 -16.56
C HIS A 69 -2.26 13.75 -17.17
N HIS A 70 -1.78 12.52 -17.41
CA HIS A 70 -0.48 12.28 -18.05
C HIS A 70 -0.37 12.96 -19.41
N ASP A 71 -1.42 12.87 -20.24
CA ASP A 71 -1.43 13.44 -21.60
C ASP A 71 -1.43 14.97 -21.62
N GLN A 72 -1.96 15.58 -20.56
CA GLN A 72 -2.00 17.03 -20.37
C GLN A 72 -0.80 17.56 -19.58
N SER A 73 0.02 16.67 -19.00
CA SER A 73 1.18 17.03 -18.20
C SER A 73 2.34 17.50 -19.06
N VAL A 74 2.88 18.69 -18.75
CA VAL A 74 4.11 19.20 -19.38
C VAL A 74 5.35 18.35 -19.09
N HIS A 75 5.25 17.46 -18.09
CA HIS A 75 6.30 16.52 -17.71
C HIS A 75 6.07 15.12 -18.28
N HIS A 76 4.92 14.87 -18.93
CA HIS A 76 4.45 13.52 -19.26
C HIS A 76 4.47 12.58 -18.05
N MET A 77 4.05 13.10 -16.90
CA MET A 77 3.93 12.34 -15.66
C MET A 77 2.48 12.03 -15.35
N LEU A 78 2.23 10.80 -14.91
CA LEU A 78 1.03 10.45 -14.16
C LEU A 78 0.93 11.28 -12.88
N PRO A 79 -0.28 11.46 -12.31
CA PRO A 79 -0.44 12.26 -11.09
C PRO A 79 0.33 11.66 -9.91
N VAL A 80 0.88 12.55 -9.07
CA VAL A 80 1.52 12.21 -7.79
C VAL A 80 0.50 12.48 -6.67
N TRP A 81 0.08 13.74 -6.53
CA TRP A 81 -1.17 14.12 -5.89
C TRP A 81 -1.89 15.12 -6.77
N SER A 82 -3.12 14.82 -7.15
CA SER A 82 -3.89 15.78 -7.93
C SER A 82 -5.24 16.06 -7.32
N HIS A 83 -5.60 17.34 -7.32
CA HIS A 83 -6.92 17.81 -6.93
C HIS A 83 -7.38 18.88 -7.91
N TYR A 84 -8.61 18.73 -8.38
CA TYR A 84 -9.15 19.50 -9.49
C TYR A 84 -8.19 19.43 -10.69
N ALA A 85 -7.96 20.55 -11.35
CA ALA A 85 -7.09 20.68 -12.52
C ALA A 85 -5.62 20.91 -12.17
N ASN A 86 -5.13 20.44 -11.01
CA ASN A 86 -3.77 20.71 -10.54
C ASN A 86 -3.06 19.45 -10.04
N GLU A 87 -1.75 19.40 -10.29
CA GLU A 87 -0.79 18.57 -9.57
C GLU A 87 -0.18 19.43 -8.44
N ASN A 88 -0.05 18.88 -7.23
CA ASN A 88 0.53 19.59 -6.09
C ASN A 88 1.79 18.93 -5.50
N TRP A 89 2.21 17.79 -6.06
CA TRP A 89 3.44 17.06 -5.76
C TRP A 89 3.50 16.41 -4.37
N CYS A 90 2.35 16.25 -3.71
CA CYS A 90 2.20 15.54 -2.45
C CYS A 90 2.06 14.00 -2.69
N MET A 91 2.69 13.09 -1.98
CA MET A 91 3.81 13.19 -1.08
C MET A 91 5.08 12.83 -1.85
N ILE A 92 5.53 11.58 -1.76
CA ILE A 92 6.66 11.02 -2.49
C ILE A 92 6.18 9.89 -3.40
N GLY A 93 7.09 9.29 -4.18
CA GLY A 93 6.73 8.16 -5.04
C GLY A 93 6.03 8.59 -6.33
N TYR A 94 5.65 7.61 -7.15
CA TYR A 94 4.83 7.82 -8.35
C TYR A 94 3.72 6.77 -8.41
N HIS A 95 2.96 6.67 -7.32
CA HIS A 95 2.05 5.57 -7.01
C HIS A 95 0.83 5.39 -7.92
N SER A 96 0.59 6.31 -8.87
CA SER A 96 -0.29 6.03 -10.02
C SER A 96 0.09 4.72 -10.71
N VAL A 97 1.38 4.38 -10.79
CA VAL A 97 1.84 3.13 -11.43
C VAL A 97 1.37 1.90 -10.67
N SER A 98 1.27 1.98 -9.34
CA SER A 98 0.74 0.90 -8.50
C SER A 98 -0.75 0.67 -8.76
N VAL A 99 -1.54 1.75 -8.80
CA VAL A 99 -2.99 1.68 -9.10
C VAL A 99 -3.24 1.04 -10.47
N ILE A 100 -2.48 1.46 -11.49
CA ILE A 100 -2.56 0.90 -12.84
C ILE A 100 -2.15 -0.57 -12.87
N ALA A 101 -1.02 -0.92 -12.22
CA ALA A 101 -0.56 -2.30 -12.15
C ALA A 101 -1.56 -3.21 -11.44
N ASP A 102 -2.17 -2.74 -10.35
CA ASP A 102 -3.18 -3.48 -9.59
C ASP A 102 -4.44 -3.75 -10.41
N ALA A 103 -4.93 -2.74 -11.13
CA ALA A 103 -6.08 -2.88 -12.02
C ALA A 103 -5.81 -3.89 -13.15
N LEU A 104 -4.62 -3.83 -13.76
CA LEU A 104 -4.17 -4.76 -14.80
C LEU A 104 -3.95 -6.18 -14.29
N ALA A 105 -3.37 -6.34 -13.09
CA ALA A 105 -3.17 -7.63 -12.45
C ALA A 105 -4.51 -8.35 -12.21
N LYS A 106 -5.52 -7.58 -11.80
CA LYS A 106 -6.86 -8.07 -11.48
C LYS A 106 -7.82 -8.16 -12.68
N GLY A 107 -7.43 -7.61 -13.83
CA GLY A 107 -8.26 -7.60 -15.04
C GLY A 107 -9.49 -6.70 -14.89
N THR A 108 -9.35 -5.59 -14.16
CA THR A 108 -10.43 -4.66 -13.81
C THR A 108 -10.37 -3.34 -14.58
N THR A 109 -9.42 -3.23 -15.51
CA THR A 109 -9.28 -2.12 -16.44
C THR A 109 -9.22 -2.63 -17.87
N ASP A 110 -9.73 -1.83 -18.81
CA ASP A 110 -9.60 -2.04 -20.25
C ASP A 110 -8.40 -1.29 -20.87
N LEU A 111 -7.59 -0.62 -20.04
CA LEU A 111 -6.35 0.03 -20.47
C LEU A 111 -5.39 -0.98 -21.12
N SER A 112 -4.91 -0.65 -22.31
CA SER A 112 -3.88 -1.46 -22.99
C SER A 112 -2.59 -1.53 -22.15
N PRO A 113 -2.02 -2.73 -21.92
CA PRO A 113 -0.74 -2.86 -21.21
C PRO A 113 0.41 -2.06 -21.85
N ALA A 114 0.41 -1.90 -23.19
CA ALA A 114 1.42 -1.10 -23.87
C ALA A 114 1.28 0.40 -23.55
N ARG A 115 0.04 0.90 -23.50
CA ARG A 115 -0.26 2.28 -23.14
C ARG A 115 0.05 2.57 -21.66
N ALA A 116 -0.32 1.63 -20.79
CA ALA A 116 0.04 1.69 -19.37
C ALA A 116 1.57 1.76 -19.19
N LEU A 117 2.32 0.89 -19.89
CA LEU A 117 3.77 0.85 -19.81
C LEU A 117 4.40 2.16 -20.26
N GLU A 118 3.92 2.75 -21.35
CA GLU A 118 4.40 4.05 -21.85
C GLU A 118 4.26 5.14 -20.78
N ALA A 119 3.06 5.35 -20.24
CA ALA A 119 2.80 6.38 -19.24
C ALA A 119 3.61 6.15 -17.95
N CYS A 120 3.73 4.90 -17.51
CA CYS A 120 4.52 4.56 -16.33
C CYS A 120 6.02 4.81 -16.55
N LYS A 121 6.55 4.46 -17.72
CA LYS A 121 7.96 4.71 -18.07
C LYS A 121 8.27 6.21 -18.18
N ASN A 122 7.40 6.99 -18.80
CA ASN A 122 7.58 8.44 -18.88
C ASN A 122 7.68 9.03 -17.46
N THR A 123 6.77 8.63 -16.58
CA THR A 123 6.75 9.06 -15.17
C THR A 123 8.02 8.64 -14.42
N ALA A 124 8.43 7.38 -14.54
CA ALA A 124 9.56 6.80 -13.81
C ALA A 124 10.96 7.15 -14.40
N THR A 125 11.03 8.11 -15.32
CA THR A 125 12.28 8.56 -15.96
C THR A 125 12.48 10.08 -15.93
N VAL A 126 11.64 10.85 -15.25
CA VAL A 126 11.81 12.31 -15.11
C VAL A 126 12.95 12.64 -14.11
N PRO A 127 14.13 13.07 -14.56
CA PRO A 127 15.33 13.04 -13.72
C PRO A 127 15.37 14.10 -12.60
N TYR A 128 14.65 15.21 -12.77
CA TYR A 128 14.57 16.28 -11.77
C TYR A 128 13.46 16.06 -10.74
N PHE A 129 12.62 15.03 -10.91
CA PHE A 129 11.57 14.71 -9.97
C PHE A 129 12.18 14.04 -8.73
N ASP A 130 12.20 14.77 -7.62
CA ASP A 130 12.39 14.25 -6.27
C ASP A 130 13.50 13.19 -6.08
N GLY A 131 14.71 13.48 -6.60
CA GLY A 131 15.89 12.61 -6.49
C GLY A 131 15.90 11.38 -7.42
N LEU A 132 14.94 11.28 -8.35
CA LEU A 132 14.81 10.17 -9.29
C LEU A 132 16.01 10.06 -10.24
N GLY A 133 16.62 11.18 -10.65
CA GLY A 133 17.84 11.18 -11.46
C GLY A 133 19.01 10.50 -10.75
N GLU A 134 19.24 10.82 -9.47
CA GLU A 134 20.22 10.13 -8.63
C GLU A 134 19.85 8.67 -8.40
N TYR A 135 18.58 8.37 -8.15
CA TYR A 135 18.09 7.00 -7.99
C TYR A 135 18.41 6.13 -9.21
N MET A 136 18.12 6.61 -10.42
CA MET A 136 18.44 5.88 -11.66
C MET A 136 19.95 5.69 -11.86
N ARG A 137 20.77 6.67 -11.44
CA ARG A 137 22.23 6.63 -11.63
C ARG A 137 22.96 5.82 -10.56
N LEU A 138 22.53 5.89 -9.30
CA LEU A 138 23.21 5.34 -8.13
C LEU A 138 22.51 4.08 -7.58
N GLY A 139 21.26 3.83 -7.95
CA GLY A 139 20.42 2.80 -7.38
C GLY A 139 19.83 3.15 -6.00
N TYR A 140 19.91 4.42 -5.58
CA TYR A 140 19.27 4.94 -4.37
C TYR A 140 19.21 6.47 -4.43
N VAL A 141 18.29 7.08 -3.68
CA VAL A 141 18.26 8.53 -3.45
C VAL A 141 19.26 8.87 -2.35
N PRO A 142 20.27 9.71 -2.62
CA PRO A 142 21.22 10.12 -1.59
C PRO A 142 20.67 11.27 -0.73
N GLU A 143 20.78 11.12 0.59
CA GLU A 143 20.18 12.01 1.59
C GLU A 143 20.70 13.45 1.54
N ASP A 144 21.94 13.67 1.10
CA ASP A 144 22.54 14.99 0.89
C ASP A 144 22.10 15.68 -0.43
N LYS A 145 21.27 15.02 -1.25
CA LYS A 145 20.71 15.59 -2.49
C LYS A 145 19.20 15.75 -2.43
N SER A 146 18.50 14.76 -1.89
CA SER A 146 17.06 14.82 -1.64
C SER A 146 16.76 14.08 -0.33
N GLY A 147 16.15 14.78 0.63
CA GLY A 147 15.80 14.24 1.94
C GLY A 147 14.70 13.19 1.87
N ASN A 148 14.36 12.56 3.00
CA ASN A 148 13.46 11.39 3.06
C ASN A 148 13.93 10.27 2.12
N SER A 149 15.25 10.15 1.95
CA SER A 149 15.85 9.45 0.82
C SER A 149 15.66 7.94 0.89
N VAL A 150 15.52 7.39 2.10
CA VAL A 150 15.24 5.97 2.31
C VAL A 150 13.81 5.68 1.91
N SER A 151 12.82 6.43 2.41
CA SER A 151 11.41 6.25 2.01
C SER A 151 11.24 6.30 0.49
N LYS A 152 11.84 7.31 -0.18
CA LYS A 152 11.82 7.42 -1.64
C LYS A 152 12.46 6.21 -2.33
N THR A 153 13.63 5.76 -1.86
CA THR A 153 14.31 4.59 -2.45
C THR A 153 13.48 3.31 -2.32
N LEU A 154 12.82 3.11 -1.17
CA LEU A 154 11.96 1.95 -0.94
C LEU A 154 10.70 1.98 -1.81
N GLU A 155 10.04 3.14 -1.86
CA GLU A 155 8.79 3.31 -2.62
C GLU A 155 9.01 3.34 -4.14
N TYR A 156 10.08 3.97 -4.63
CA TYR A 156 10.47 3.86 -6.04
C TYR A 156 10.81 2.42 -6.44
N ALA A 157 11.46 1.65 -5.56
CA ALA A 157 11.74 0.23 -5.85
C ALA A 157 10.45 -0.61 -5.92
N TYR A 158 9.44 -0.29 -5.11
CA TYR A 158 8.12 -0.90 -5.20
C TYR A 158 7.38 -0.48 -6.48
N ASP A 159 7.35 0.81 -6.78
CA ASP A 159 6.72 1.34 -8.00
C ASP A 159 7.38 0.77 -9.26
N ASP A 160 8.71 0.61 -9.27
CA ASP A 160 9.44 -0.06 -10.35
C ASP A 160 9.07 -1.55 -10.49
N TRP A 161 8.79 -2.24 -9.38
CA TRP A 161 8.26 -3.61 -9.46
C TRP A 161 6.89 -3.64 -10.15
N CYS A 162 6.01 -2.68 -9.85
CA CYS A 162 4.72 -2.53 -10.53
C CYS A 162 4.93 -2.33 -12.05
N ILE A 163 5.88 -1.48 -12.45
CA ILE A 163 6.22 -1.25 -13.87
C ILE A 163 6.73 -2.54 -14.53
N ALA A 164 7.56 -3.33 -13.83
CA ALA A 164 8.01 -4.63 -14.34
C ALA A 164 6.83 -5.59 -14.61
N ARG A 165 5.82 -5.61 -13.73
CA ARG A 165 4.59 -6.42 -13.94
C ARG A 165 3.77 -5.92 -15.13
N ILE A 166 3.69 -4.61 -15.33
CA ILE A 166 3.04 -4.02 -16.52
C ILE A 166 3.81 -4.39 -17.79
N ALA A 167 5.14 -4.30 -17.76
CA ALA A 167 6.01 -4.65 -18.88
C ALA A 167 5.88 -6.12 -19.29
N GLU A 168 5.79 -7.02 -18.32
CA GLU A 168 5.50 -8.44 -18.54
C GLU A 168 4.17 -8.63 -19.28
N LYS A 169 3.08 -7.98 -18.82
CA LYS A 169 1.77 -8.03 -19.50
C LYS A 169 1.79 -7.39 -20.89
N ALA A 170 2.65 -6.40 -21.12
CA ALA A 170 2.83 -5.77 -22.42
C ALA A 170 3.72 -6.58 -23.37
N GLY A 171 4.32 -7.69 -22.93
CA GLY A 171 5.28 -8.45 -23.72
C GLY A 171 6.59 -7.69 -24.00
N ASN A 172 6.94 -6.71 -23.18
CA ASN A 172 8.15 -5.91 -23.32
C ASN A 172 9.25 -6.43 -22.40
N GLU A 173 10.04 -7.39 -22.89
CA GLU A 173 11.11 -8.04 -22.13
C GLU A 173 12.18 -7.05 -21.67
N GLN A 174 12.59 -6.11 -22.53
CA GLN A 174 13.61 -5.11 -22.19
C GLN A 174 13.19 -4.25 -20.98
N ALA A 175 11.96 -3.74 -20.99
CA ALA A 175 11.45 -2.96 -19.87
C ALA A 175 11.25 -3.84 -18.62
N ASN A 176 10.78 -5.08 -18.78
CA ASN A 176 10.64 -6.00 -17.64
C ASN A 176 11.99 -6.24 -16.94
N ASP A 177 13.05 -6.50 -17.70
CA ASP A 177 14.40 -6.71 -17.16
C ASP A 177 14.95 -5.46 -16.46
N GLU A 178 14.79 -4.29 -17.09
CA GLU A 178 15.23 -3.00 -16.54
C GLU A 178 14.56 -2.72 -15.19
N TYR A 179 13.24 -2.78 -15.15
CA TYR A 179 12.45 -2.43 -13.97
C TYR A 179 12.51 -3.53 -12.90
N THR A 180 12.69 -4.81 -13.27
CA THR A 180 12.98 -5.88 -12.31
C THR A 180 14.32 -5.64 -11.61
N LYS A 181 15.33 -5.13 -12.33
CA LYS A 181 16.61 -4.74 -11.72
C LYS A 181 16.44 -3.54 -10.80
N ARG A 182 15.75 -2.48 -11.25
CA ARG A 182 15.51 -1.28 -10.44
C ARG A 182 14.65 -1.57 -9.20
N ALA A 183 13.72 -2.51 -9.27
CA ALA A 183 12.93 -2.98 -8.14
C ALA A 183 13.78 -3.55 -6.99
N ARG A 184 15.05 -3.89 -7.23
CA ARG A 184 16.00 -4.35 -6.19
C ARG A 184 16.85 -3.22 -5.59
N ASN A 185 16.62 -1.96 -5.99
CA ASN A 185 17.38 -0.81 -5.51
C ASN A 185 17.25 -0.57 -4.00
N TYR A 186 16.19 -1.05 -3.35
CA TYR A 186 16.06 -1.04 -1.89
C TYR A 186 17.26 -1.69 -1.17
N LEU A 187 17.95 -2.64 -1.81
CA LEU A 187 19.16 -3.28 -1.27
C LEU A 187 20.32 -2.29 -1.05
N ASN A 188 20.36 -1.19 -1.81
CA ASN A 188 21.45 -0.22 -1.73
C ASN A 188 21.41 0.65 -0.46
N VAL A 189 20.26 0.69 0.21
CA VAL A 189 20.04 1.42 1.46
C VAL A 189 19.94 0.50 2.68
N TYR A 190 20.10 -0.81 2.54
CA TYR A 190 20.23 -1.72 3.67
C TYR A 190 21.66 -1.69 4.22
N ASP A 191 21.83 -1.21 5.46
CA ASP A 191 23.12 -1.21 6.16
C ASP A 191 23.24 -2.48 7.02
N PRO A 192 24.06 -3.48 6.62
CA PRO A 192 24.19 -4.72 7.38
C PRO A 192 24.80 -4.52 8.78
N GLY A 193 25.51 -3.41 9.03
CA GLY A 193 26.08 -3.09 10.33
C GLY A 193 25.02 -2.69 11.35
N SER A 194 24.10 -1.80 10.96
CA SER A 194 22.96 -1.40 11.81
C SER A 194 21.76 -2.35 11.70
N ARG A 195 21.67 -3.14 10.62
CA ARG A 195 20.54 -4.01 10.24
C ARG A 195 19.23 -3.24 9.97
N TYR A 196 19.36 -1.98 9.59
CA TYR A 196 18.24 -1.13 9.18
C TYR A 196 18.43 -0.65 7.75
N MET A 197 17.33 -0.24 7.13
CA MET A 197 17.42 0.69 6.01
C MET A 197 17.96 2.02 6.56
N ARG A 198 19.03 2.56 5.97
CA ARG A 198 19.78 3.70 6.51
C ARG A 198 20.09 4.71 5.41
N PRO A 199 20.00 6.02 5.71
CA PRO A 199 20.35 7.06 4.74
C PRO A 199 21.80 6.93 4.29
N LYS A 200 21.99 7.09 2.98
CA LYS A 200 23.29 7.00 2.33
C LYS A 200 23.56 8.29 1.57
N LEU A 201 24.79 8.78 1.64
CA LEU A 201 25.21 10.01 1.00
C LEU A 201 25.62 9.75 -0.45
N SER A 202 25.67 10.79 -1.27
CA SER A 202 26.10 10.75 -2.66
C SER A 202 27.55 10.27 -2.85
N THR A 203 28.35 10.33 -1.77
CA THR A 203 29.70 9.76 -1.68
C THR A 203 29.72 8.23 -1.52
N GLY A 204 28.57 7.60 -1.29
CA GLY A 204 28.41 6.18 -1.00
C GLY A 204 28.55 5.83 0.49
N GLN A 205 28.85 6.79 1.35
CA GLN A 205 28.96 6.57 2.80
C GLN A 205 27.59 6.57 3.47
N TRP A 206 27.40 5.73 4.49
CA TRP A 206 26.23 5.81 5.37
C TRP A 206 26.26 7.11 6.17
N ARG A 207 25.09 7.73 6.38
CA ARG A 207 24.98 8.92 7.23
C ARG A 207 25.39 8.57 8.66
N ALA A 208 26.44 9.21 9.17
CA ALA A 208 27.07 8.85 10.45
C ALA A 208 26.10 8.99 11.65
N ALA A 209 25.41 10.13 11.75
CA ALA A 209 24.36 10.35 12.75
C ALA A 209 23.08 9.67 12.29
N PHE A 210 22.75 8.54 12.92
CA PHE A 210 21.56 7.75 12.62
C PHE A 210 20.94 7.24 13.93
N ASP A 211 19.66 7.56 14.13
CA ASP A 211 18.83 6.99 15.19
C ASP A 211 17.63 6.29 14.54
N PRO A 212 17.50 4.95 14.65
CA PRO A 212 16.44 4.20 13.96
C PRO A 212 15.03 4.46 14.52
N LEU A 213 14.90 5.14 15.67
CA LEU A 213 13.63 5.45 16.31
C LEU A 213 13.11 6.86 15.98
N ASP A 214 14.00 7.80 15.66
CA ASP A 214 13.66 9.19 15.37
C ASP A 214 12.90 9.28 14.03
N THR A 215 11.76 9.96 14.07
CA THR A 215 10.85 10.11 12.92
C THR A 215 11.17 11.33 12.06
N HIS A 216 12.15 12.14 12.47
CA HIS A 216 12.48 13.38 11.78
C HIS A 216 13.93 13.40 11.28
N GLY A 217 14.09 13.66 9.98
CA GLY A 217 15.41 13.91 9.39
C GLY A 217 16.34 12.69 9.40
N GLN A 218 15.81 11.47 9.49
CA GLN A 218 16.56 10.20 9.43
C GLN A 218 16.38 9.49 8.06
N GLY A 219 16.02 10.25 7.02
CA GLY A 219 15.73 9.74 5.67
C GLY A 219 14.40 9.02 5.52
N PHE A 220 13.49 9.16 6.48
CA PHE A 220 12.13 8.64 6.42
C PHE A 220 11.13 9.79 6.46
N ILE A 221 10.12 9.73 5.59
CA ILE A 221 8.94 10.60 5.68
C ILE A 221 7.98 10.00 6.69
N GLU A 222 7.49 10.81 7.63
CA GLU A 222 6.43 10.43 8.59
C GLU A 222 6.53 9.02 9.20
N GLY A 223 7.76 8.66 9.56
CA GLY A 223 8.05 7.36 10.12
C GLY A 223 9.52 7.23 10.45
N ASN A 224 9.93 6.04 10.85
CA ASN A 224 11.29 5.75 11.26
C ASN A 224 11.78 4.43 10.65
N ALA A 225 13.05 4.11 10.87
CA ALA A 225 13.67 2.92 10.31
C ALA A 225 13.04 1.62 10.82
N LEU A 226 12.47 1.64 12.03
CA LEU A 226 11.84 0.47 12.64
C LEU A 226 10.59 0.02 11.88
N ASN A 227 9.75 0.97 11.46
CA ASN A 227 8.49 0.72 10.75
C ASN A 227 8.66 0.81 9.23
N TYR A 228 9.06 1.98 8.73
CA TYR A 228 9.14 2.28 7.30
C TYR A 228 10.24 1.45 6.62
N GLY A 229 11.30 1.08 7.35
CA GLY A 229 12.32 0.16 6.85
C GLY A 229 11.79 -1.21 6.42
N LEU A 230 10.55 -1.56 6.78
CA LEU A 230 9.86 -2.77 6.35
C LEU A 230 9.07 -2.60 5.03
N TYR A 231 9.15 -1.45 4.37
CA TYR A 231 8.42 -1.16 3.13
C TYR A 231 9.08 -1.81 1.90
N VAL A 232 9.05 -3.15 1.85
CA VAL A 232 9.50 -3.95 0.69
C VAL A 232 8.42 -4.99 0.33
N PRO A 233 7.18 -4.56 0.04
CA PRO A 233 6.05 -5.48 -0.14
C PRO A 233 6.21 -6.41 -1.35
N HIS A 234 7.05 -6.06 -2.32
CA HIS A 234 7.31 -6.84 -3.52
C HIS A 234 8.39 -7.93 -3.36
N ASP A 235 9.19 -7.92 -2.29
CA ASP A 235 10.29 -8.88 -2.07
C ASP A 235 10.49 -9.22 -0.57
N ILE A 236 9.38 -9.53 0.10
CA ILE A 236 9.33 -9.79 1.56
C ILE A 236 10.27 -10.93 1.98
N ASP A 237 10.38 -12.01 1.18
CA ASP A 237 11.28 -13.12 1.49
C ASP A 237 12.75 -12.69 1.54
N THR A 238 13.17 -11.79 0.64
CA THR A 238 14.53 -11.24 0.68
C THR A 238 14.73 -10.33 1.87
N MET A 239 13.76 -9.45 2.17
CA MET A 239 13.80 -8.62 3.38
C MET A 239 13.96 -9.47 4.65
N ILE A 240 13.19 -10.54 4.79
CA ILE A 240 13.29 -11.47 5.93
C ILE A 240 14.70 -12.10 6.00
N ARG A 241 15.28 -12.52 4.86
CA ARG A 241 16.65 -13.05 4.84
C ARG A 241 17.68 -12.01 5.29
N LEU A 242 17.57 -10.77 4.80
CA LEU A 242 18.48 -9.68 5.18
C LEU A 242 18.42 -9.40 6.68
N MET A 243 17.22 -9.43 7.26
CA MET A 243 16.96 -9.19 8.69
C MET A 243 17.26 -10.41 9.58
N GLY A 244 17.96 -11.43 9.07
CA GLY A 244 18.45 -12.55 9.86
C GLY A 244 17.47 -13.72 9.96
N GLY A 245 16.51 -13.81 9.04
CA GLY A 245 15.57 -14.93 8.90
C GLY A 245 14.28 -14.77 9.72
N LYS A 246 13.34 -15.70 9.51
CA LYS A 246 11.97 -15.64 10.06
C LYS A 246 11.90 -15.41 11.57
N SER A 247 12.79 -16.04 12.35
CA SER A 247 12.79 -15.92 13.82
C SER A 247 13.16 -14.50 14.28
N GLN A 248 14.25 -13.94 13.73
CA GLN A 248 14.67 -12.57 14.05
C GLN A 248 13.67 -11.55 13.53
N PHE A 249 13.13 -11.77 12.33
CA PHE A 249 12.09 -10.92 11.78
C PHE A 249 10.81 -10.92 12.64
N ALA A 250 10.34 -12.08 13.10
CA ALA A 250 9.21 -12.15 14.02
C ALA A 250 9.48 -11.44 15.37
N ALA A 251 10.72 -11.51 15.87
CA ALA A 251 11.12 -10.77 17.08
C ALA A 251 11.18 -9.25 16.85
N HIS A 252 11.61 -8.80 15.66
CA HIS A 252 11.55 -7.40 15.25
C HIS A 252 10.11 -6.89 15.20
N LEU A 253 9.19 -7.65 14.59
CA LEU A 253 7.76 -7.32 14.62
C LEU A 253 7.20 -7.29 16.04
N ASP A 254 7.59 -8.24 16.90
CA ASP A 254 7.18 -8.25 18.31
C ASP A 254 7.64 -6.98 19.04
N ASN A 255 8.87 -6.54 18.76
CA ASN A 255 9.43 -5.30 19.28
C ASN A 255 8.63 -4.08 18.81
N ILE A 256 8.24 -4.00 17.54
CA ILE A 256 7.42 -2.88 17.02
C ILE A 256 6.17 -2.66 17.88
N PHE A 257 5.44 -3.73 18.20
CA PHE A 257 4.19 -3.64 18.95
C PHE A 257 4.35 -3.53 20.47
N THR A 258 5.57 -3.62 21.02
CA THR A 258 5.79 -3.66 22.47
C THR A 258 6.77 -2.60 22.98
N GLN A 259 7.74 -2.20 22.17
CA GLN A 259 8.68 -1.12 22.49
C GLN A 259 7.94 0.20 22.55
N LYS A 260 7.98 0.89 23.70
CA LYS A 260 7.44 2.24 23.81
C LYS A 260 8.34 3.23 23.07
N LEU A 261 7.73 4.13 22.32
CA LEU A 261 8.40 5.25 21.66
C LEU A 261 8.26 6.52 22.51
N ASP A 262 9.37 7.09 22.99
CA ASP A 262 9.36 8.34 23.77
C ASP A 262 8.94 9.55 22.91
N ASP A 263 8.33 10.58 23.53
CA ASP A 263 7.82 11.77 22.82
C ASP A 263 8.91 12.49 22.00
N LYS A 264 10.16 12.52 22.48
CA LYS A 264 11.30 13.14 21.78
C LYS A 264 11.53 12.61 20.35
N TYR A 265 11.03 11.41 20.05
CA TYR A 265 11.17 10.76 18.75
C TYR A 265 10.04 11.13 17.77
N ILE A 266 8.93 11.70 18.27
CA ILE A 266 7.73 12.02 17.48
C ILE A 266 7.35 13.50 17.54
N GLU A 267 7.84 14.26 18.52
CA GLU A 267 7.47 15.68 18.74
C GLU A 267 7.78 16.63 17.56
N LYS A 268 8.59 16.19 16.60
CA LYS A 268 8.98 16.93 15.40
C LYS A 268 8.16 16.54 14.16
N ASN A 269 7.09 15.77 14.34
CA ASN A 269 6.21 15.31 13.28
C ASN A 269 4.76 15.59 13.66
N GLU A 270 4.02 16.26 12.78
CA GLU A 270 2.64 16.68 13.06
C GLU A 270 1.62 15.55 12.85
N ASP A 271 1.89 14.62 11.94
CA ASP A 271 1.00 13.52 11.57
C ASP A 271 1.22 12.25 12.41
N ILE A 272 2.23 12.22 13.27
CA ILE A 272 2.47 11.13 14.23
C ILE A 272 2.05 11.56 15.63
N THR A 273 0.81 11.23 15.99
CA THR A 273 0.25 11.52 17.32
C THR A 273 0.27 10.30 18.24
N ARG A 274 0.22 10.54 19.56
CA ARG A 274 0.24 9.46 20.57
C ARG A 274 -0.98 8.53 20.44
N ASP A 275 -2.12 9.07 20.01
CA ASP A 275 -3.37 8.32 19.84
C ASP A 275 -3.28 7.30 18.69
N GLY A 276 -2.41 7.54 17.71
CA GLY A 276 -2.13 6.65 16.58
C GLY A 276 -1.10 5.56 16.84
N ILE A 277 -0.58 5.39 18.07
CA ILE A 277 0.59 4.52 18.34
C ILE A 277 0.27 3.31 19.24
N ILE A 278 0.72 2.11 18.84
CA ILE A 278 0.77 0.90 19.70
C ILE A 278 2.21 0.44 19.85
N GLY A 279 2.78 0.66 21.04
CA GLY A 279 4.21 0.47 21.24
C GLY A 279 4.98 1.53 20.45
N SER A 280 5.48 1.11 19.28
CA SER A 280 6.14 1.96 18.28
C SER A 280 5.53 1.81 16.87
N TYR A 281 4.51 0.95 16.73
CA TYR A 281 3.68 0.87 15.53
C TYR A 281 2.83 2.13 15.40
N VAL A 282 2.92 2.83 14.26
CA VAL A 282 2.09 4.00 13.95
C VAL A 282 0.98 3.53 13.02
N HIS A 283 -0.26 3.52 13.50
CA HIS A 283 -1.45 3.22 12.70
C HIS A 283 -2.12 4.46 12.14
N GLY A 284 -1.93 5.62 12.76
CA GLY A 284 -2.47 6.88 12.24
C GLY A 284 -1.78 7.40 10.98
N ASN A 285 -0.91 6.58 10.37
CA ASN A 285 -0.16 6.91 9.17
C ASN A 285 0.16 5.62 8.36
N GLU A 286 0.16 5.78 7.06
CA GLU A 286 0.11 4.77 6.01
C GLU A 286 1.32 3.83 5.86
N PRO A 287 2.57 4.26 6.12
CA PRO A 287 3.75 3.43 5.90
C PRO A 287 3.73 2.10 6.67
N GLY A 288 3.02 2.06 7.80
CA GLY A 288 2.89 0.89 8.65
C GLY A 288 1.72 -0.04 8.32
N HIS A 289 0.81 0.33 7.41
CA HIS A 289 -0.47 -0.38 7.25
C HIS A 289 -0.36 -1.88 6.91
N HIS A 290 0.71 -2.30 6.23
CA HIS A 290 0.98 -3.70 5.89
C HIS A 290 1.68 -4.50 7.00
N ILE A 291 2.35 -3.84 7.96
CA ILE A 291 3.22 -4.48 8.97
C ILE A 291 2.51 -5.59 9.77
N PRO A 292 1.25 -5.44 10.24
CA PRO A 292 0.58 -6.49 11.00
C PRO A 292 0.49 -7.82 10.24
N TYR A 293 0.43 -7.77 8.91
CA TYR A 293 0.30 -8.93 8.03
C TYR A 293 1.63 -9.62 7.73
N LEU A 294 2.77 -8.99 8.02
CA LEU A 294 4.09 -9.55 7.72
C LEU A 294 4.42 -10.79 8.56
N TYR A 295 3.71 -11.03 9.67
CA TYR A 295 3.84 -12.29 10.41
C TYR A 295 3.41 -13.52 9.58
N ASN A 296 2.60 -13.35 8.51
CA ASN A 296 2.23 -14.44 7.60
C ASN A 296 3.43 -15.05 6.85
N TRP A 297 4.51 -14.28 6.68
CA TRP A 297 5.77 -14.79 6.10
C TRP A 297 6.72 -15.40 7.13
N THR A 298 6.32 -15.43 8.40
CA THR A 298 7.10 -16.06 9.49
C THR A 298 6.49 -17.40 9.87
N ASP A 299 7.13 -18.12 10.80
CA ASP A 299 6.56 -19.34 11.37
C ASP A 299 5.54 -19.03 12.49
N ARG A 300 5.06 -17.78 12.57
CA ARG A 300 4.11 -17.28 13.57
C ARG A 300 2.90 -16.52 12.98
N PRO A 301 2.19 -17.04 11.95
CA PRO A 301 1.09 -16.33 11.28
C PRO A 301 -0.09 -16.00 12.20
N TRP A 302 -0.27 -16.71 13.32
CA TRP A 302 -1.31 -16.38 14.31
C TRP A 302 -1.09 -15.01 14.97
N LYS A 303 0.12 -14.46 14.91
CA LYS A 303 0.38 -13.10 15.41
C LYS A 303 -0.22 -12.02 14.51
N THR A 304 -0.35 -12.25 13.20
CA THR A 304 -1.14 -11.37 12.32
C THR A 304 -2.55 -11.19 12.87
N GLN A 305 -3.18 -12.30 13.25
CA GLN A 305 -4.56 -12.34 13.73
C GLN A 305 -4.72 -11.55 15.05
N GLU A 306 -3.77 -11.72 15.97
CA GLU A 306 -3.72 -10.97 17.23
C GLU A 306 -3.53 -9.46 16.99
N ARG A 307 -2.56 -9.08 16.14
CA ARG A 307 -2.24 -7.67 15.88
C ARG A 307 -3.35 -6.95 15.13
N VAL A 308 -3.92 -7.56 14.10
CA VAL A 308 -5.05 -6.97 13.36
C VAL A 308 -6.26 -6.74 14.27
N ARG A 309 -6.63 -7.73 15.11
CA ARG A 309 -7.75 -7.59 16.05
C ARG A 309 -7.47 -6.58 17.18
N MET A 310 -6.23 -6.43 17.59
CA MET A 310 -5.80 -5.39 18.52
C MET A 310 -5.99 -4.00 17.90
N ILE A 311 -5.50 -3.78 16.67
CA ILE A 311 -5.59 -2.49 15.97
C ILE A 311 -7.05 -2.12 15.71
N LEU A 312 -7.86 -3.03 15.13
CA LEU A 312 -9.29 -2.77 14.88
C LEU A 312 -10.05 -2.34 16.13
N ARG A 313 -9.68 -2.85 17.31
CA ARG A 313 -10.31 -2.52 18.59
C ARG A 313 -9.80 -1.21 19.19
N SER A 314 -8.51 -0.92 19.03
CA SER A 314 -7.85 0.20 19.70
C SER A 314 -7.87 1.50 18.89
N MET A 315 -7.96 1.41 17.57
CA MET A 315 -7.74 2.55 16.67
C MET A 315 -8.99 3.00 15.90
N TYR A 316 -10.10 2.28 16.06
CA TYR A 316 -11.36 2.60 15.40
C TYR A 316 -12.50 2.54 16.41
N THR A 317 -13.26 3.63 16.49
CA THR A 317 -14.49 3.70 17.29
C THR A 317 -15.60 4.38 16.48
N ASN A 318 -16.79 4.46 17.07
CA ASN A 318 -17.92 5.20 16.51
C ASN A 318 -18.10 6.61 17.13
N SER A 319 -17.10 7.10 17.87
CA SER A 319 -17.10 8.47 18.41
C SER A 319 -16.58 9.47 17.38
N ALA A 320 -16.71 10.77 17.68
CA ALA A 320 -16.27 11.84 16.77
C ALA A 320 -14.75 11.84 16.52
N ASP A 321 -13.98 11.38 17.52
CA ASP A 321 -12.54 11.11 17.50
C ASP A 321 -12.21 9.65 17.15
N GLY A 322 -13.11 8.98 16.41
CA GLY A 322 -13.04 7.54 16.20
C GLY A 322 -12.00 7.04 15.19
N LEU A 323 -11.14 7.92 14.68
CA LEU A 323 -9.97 7.58 13.86
C LEU A 323 -8.71 8.07 14.56
N CYS A 324 -7.64 7.27 14.48
CA CYS A 324 -6.38 7.54 15.16
C CYS A 324 -5.38 8.40 14.33
N GLY A 325 -5.86 9.03 13.26
CA GLY A 325 -5.11 9.80 12.27
C GLY A 325 -6.07 10.39 11.23
N ASN A 326 -5.51 11.01 10.19
CA ASN A 326 -6.30 11.45 9.04
C ASN A 326 -6.92 10.24 8.33
N ASP A 327 -8.08 10.40 7.68
CA ASP A 327 -8.70 9.29 6.93
C ASP A 327 -8.10 9.12 5.52
N ASP A 328 -7.34 10.12 5.07
CA ASP A 328 -6.59 10.21 3.81
C ASP A 328 -7.36 9.70 2.60
N ALA A 329 -8.38 10.48 2.25
CA ALA A 329 -9.32 10.19 1.17
C ALA A 329 -10.04 8.83 1.29
N GLY A 330 -10.07 8.23 2.49
CA GLY A 330 -10.70 6.95 2.77
C GLY A 330 -9.71 5.77 2.88
N GLN A 331 -8.40 6.01 2.88
CA GLN A 331 -7.38 4.97 3.04
C GLN A 331 -7.49 4.24 4.40
N MET A 332 -7.56 4.96 5.51
CA MET A 332 -7.76 4.36 6.85
C MET A 332 -9.07 3.57 6.92
N SER A 333 -10.14 4.17 6.41
CA SER A 333 -11.44 3.51 6.27
C SER A 333 -11.39 2.23 5.41
N ALA A 334 -10.59 2.20 4.33
CA ALA A 334 -10.41 1.03 3.49
C ALA A 334 -9.60 -0.06 4.20
N TRP A 335 -8.57 0.32 4.97
CA TRP A 335 -7.84 -0.62 5.83
C TRP A 335 -8.79 -1.31 6.82
N TYR A 336 -9.65 -0.54 7.50
CA TYR A 336 -10.65 -1.10 8.41
C TYR A 336 -11.56 -2.13 7.72
N ILE A 337 -12.06 -1.82 6.52
CA ILE A 337 -12.99 -2.71 5.79
C ILE A 337 -12.30 -4.04 5.46
N PHE A 338 -11.12 -3.99 4.84
CA PHE A 338 -10.35 -5.18 4.50
C PHE A 338 -10.06 -6.03 5.75
N SER A 339 -9.50 -5.40 6.79
CA SER A 339 -9.15 -6.05 8.05
C SER A 339 -10.37 -6.66 8.75
N ALA A 340 -11.50 -5.96 8.77
CA ALA A 340 -12.74 -6.44 9.38
C ALA A 340 -13.34 -7.64 8.62
N LEU A 341 -13.21 -7.68 7.29
CA LEU A 341 -13.54 -8.83 6.44
C LEU A 341 -12.56 -10.00 6.60
N GLY A 342 -11.36 -9.74 7.12
CA GLY A 342 -10.37 -10.75 7.47
C GLY A 342 -9.25 -10.94 6.45
N PHE A 343 -9.03 -10.01 5.52
CA PHE A 343 -7.94 -10.08 4.54
C PHE A 343 -7.48 -8.70 4.06
N TYR A 344 -6.23 -8.53 3.62
CA TYR A 344 -5.66 -7.22 3.24
C TYR A 344 -4.67 -7.31 2.07
N PRO A 345 -4.67 -6.34 1.13
CA PRO A 345 -3.70 -6.31 0.03
C PRO A 345 -2.34 -5.77 0.48
N VAL A 346 -1.43 -6.65 0.94
CA VAL A 346 -0.06 -6.25 1.34
C VAL A 346 0.76 -5.72 0.17
N THR A 347 0.53 -6.24 -1.04
CA THR A 347 1.28 -5.87 -2.24
C THR A 347 0.32 -5.51 -3.38
N PRO A 348 -0.28 -4.32 -3.38
CA PRO A 348 -1.05 -3.83 -4.53
C PRO A 348 -0.22 -3.91 -5.82
N GLY A 349 -0.82 -4.32 -6.92
CA GLY A 349 -0.11 -4.76 -8.14
C GLY A 349 0.03 -6.28 -8.25
N SER A 350 -0.25 -7.03 -7.17
CA SER A 350 -0.45 -8.48 -7.20
C SER A 350 -1.94 -8.83 -7.17
N ASP A 351 -2.26 -10.11 -7.39
CA ASP A 351 -3.63 -10.63 -7.29
C ASP A 351 -3.97 -11.18 -5.90
N ARG A 352 -3.15 -10.92 -4.87
CA ARG A 352 -3.27 -11.55 -3.55
C ARG A 352 -3.82 -10.63 -2.47
N TYR A 353 -4.57 -11.23 -1.54
CA TYR A 353 -4.96 -10.63 -0.26
C TYR A 353 -4.50 -11.52 0.89
N GLU A 354 -3.72 -10.98 1.80
CA GLU A 354 -3.19 -11.71 2.96
C GLU A 354 -4.24 -11.84 4.05
N ILE A 355 -4.37 -13.05 4.60
CA ILE A 355 -5.37 -13.37 5.60
C ILE A 355 -4.99 -12.75 6.95
N GLY A 356 -5.94 -12.03 7.52
CA GLY A 356 -5.89 -11.50 8.87
C GLY A 356 -6.81 -12.28 9.82
N SER A 357 -7.62 -11.55 10.59
CA SER A 357 -8.65 -12.14 11.45
C SER A 357 -9.93 -11.32 11.38
N PRO A 358 -11.05 -11.90 10.92
CA PRO A 358 -12.28 -11.14 10.72
C PRO A 358 -12.87 -10.65 12.04
N GLN A 359 -13.48 -9.47 11.97
CA GLN A 359 -14.29 -8.88 13.03
C GLN A 359 -15.79 -8.98 12.75
N VAL A 360 -16.18 -9.14 11.48
CA VAL A 360 -17.59 -9.33 11.11
C VAL A 360 -18.11 -10.69 11.56
N VAL A 361 -19.38 -10.75 11.97
CA VAL A 361 -20.09 -12.04 12.11
C VAL A 361 -20.47 -12.56 10.73
N SER A 362 -21.03 -11.67 9.90
CA SER A 362 -21.34 -11.92 8.50
C SER A 362 -21.21 -10.62 7.69
N ALA A 363 -20.84 -10.72 6.42
CA ALA A 363 -20.92 -9.66 5.45
C ALA A 363 -21.34 -10.23 4.09
N ASP A 364 -22.30 -9.60 3.43
CA ASP A 364 -22.72 -9.90 2.07
C ASP A 364 -22.22 -8.77 1.15
N LEU A 365 -21.36 -9.11 0.20
CA LEU A 365 -20.76 -8.17 -0.74
C LEU A 365 -21.33 -8.41 -2.14
N ASN A 366 -22.11 -7.46 -2.63
CA ASN A 366 -22.64 -7.48 -3.99
C ASN A 366 -21.55 -7.04 -4.97
N LEU A 367 -20.74 -7.99 -5.45
CA LEU A 367 -19.68 -7.73 -6.43
C LEU A 367 -20.24 -7.85 -7.86
N PRO A 368 -19.61 -7.19 -8.85
CA PRO A 368 -20.05 -7.29 -10.24
C PRO A 368 -20.06 -8.72 -10.80
N GLY A 369 -19.12 -9.57 -10.35
CA GLY A 369 -19.02 -10.97 -10.79
C GLY A 369 -19.88 -11.96 -9.99
N GLY A 370 -20.51 -11.53 -8.90
CA GLY A 370 -21.34 -12.37 -8.04
C GLY A 370 -21.34 -11.93 -6.57
N ASN A 371 -22.34 -12.36 -5.80
CA ASN A 371 -22.38 -12.06 -4.36
C ASN A 371 -21.34 -12.91 -3.61
N LEU A 372 -20.46 -12.24 -2.84
CA LEU A 372 -19.52 -12.89 -1.94
C LEU A 372 -20.03 -12.80 -0.50
N LYS A 373 -20.20 -13.94 0.16
CA LYS A 373 -20.54 -14.03 1.58
C LYS A 373 -19.30 -14.29 2.41
N VAL A 374 -18.99 -13.39 3.34
CA VAL A 374 -17.98 -13.63 4.37
C VAL A 374 -18.69 -13.98 5.66
N LEU A 375 -18.46 -15.19 6.18
CA LEU A 375 -19.11 -15.70 7.38
C LEU A 375 -18.07 -16.07 8.43
N THR A 376 -18.42 -15.90 9.71
CA THR A 376 -17.58 -16.39 10.79
C THR A 376 -18.37 -17.29 11.75
N VAL A 377 -17.70 -18.33 12.25
CA VAL A 377 -18.23 -19.26 13.24
C VAL A 377 -17.45 -19.10 14.53
N GLY A 378 -18.11 -18.63 15.58
CA GLY A 378 -17.52 -18.47 16.91
C GLY A 378 -16.59 -17.27 17.04
N GLN A 379 -16.60 -16.31 16.12
CA GLN A 379 -15.88 -15.05 16.27
C GLN A 379 -16.38 -14.29 17.53
N SER A 380 -15.45 -13.75 18.30
CA SER A 380 -15.73 -12.91 19.46
C SER A 380 -14.49 -12.10 19.84
N GLU A 381 -14.57 -11.28 20.89
CA GLU A 381 -13.40 -10.62 21.48
C GLU A 381 -12.31 -11.60 21.95
N LYS A 382 -12.71 -12.81 22.39
CA LYS A 382 -11.77 -13.84 22.89
C LYS A 382 -11.32 -14.80 21.79
N ASN A 383 -12.16 -15.01 20.77
CA ASN A 383 -11.89 -15.94 19.67
C ASN A 383 -11.36 -15.16 18.47
N VAL A 384 -10.09 -14.78 18.55
CA VAL A 384 -9.38 -14.00 17.52
C VAL A 384 -8.62 -14.87 16.54
N TYR A 385 -8.41 -16.15 16.83
CA TYR A 385 -7.56 -17.01 16.02
C TYR A 385 -8.33 -17.84 15.02
N VAL A 386 -7.94 -17.76 13.75
CA VAL A 386 -8.52 -18.56 12.67
C VAL A 386 -8.09 -20.02 12.83
N GLN A 387 -9.08 -20.90 12.99
CA GLN A 387 -8.89 -22.34 13.10
C GLN A 387 -9.02 -23.01 11.73
N LYS A 388 -9.98 -22.60 10.92
CA LYS A 388 -10.24 -23.21 9.62
C LYS A 388 -10.83 -22.15 8.72
N ILE A 389 -10.48 -22.19 7.45
CA ILE A 389 -11.10 -21.38 6.41
C ILE A 389 -11.68 -22.33 5.37
N LEU A 390 -12.93 -22.09 5.00
CA LEU A 390 -13.56 -22.72 3.84
C LEU A 390 -13.79 -21.65 2.78
N LEU A 391 -13.33 -21.91 1.57
CA LEU A 391 -13.66 -21.11 0.39
C LEU A 391 -14.52 -21.99 -0.52
N ASN A 392 -15.78 -21.63 -0.69
CA ASN A 392 -16.78 -22.41 -1.43
C ASN A 392 -16.87 -23.87 -0.97
N GLY A 393 -16.82 -24.08 0.35
CA GLY A 393 -16.85 -25.41 0.97
C GLY A 393 -15.50 -26.12 1.05
N GLU A 394 -14.49 -25.67 0.32
CA GLU A 394 -13.18 -26.31 0.27
C GLU A 394 -12.19 -25.74 1.29
N PRO A 395 -11.42 -26.57 2.02
CA PRO A 395 -10.43 -26.09 2.99
C PRO A 395 -9.29 -25.29 2.34
N LEU A 396 -9.14 -24.02 2.75
CA LEU A 396 -8.01 -23.18 2.37
C LEU A 396 -6.84 -23.38 3.34
N LYS A 397 -5.68 -23.84 2.83
CA LYS A 397 -4.48 -24.15 3.64
C LYS A 397 -3.40 -23.07 3.63
N ARG A 398 -3.55 -22.06 2.77
CA ARG A 398 -2.61 -20.95 2.61
C ARG A 398 -3.05 -19.73 3.42
N THR A 399 -2.13 -18.78 3.61
CA THR A 399 -2.36 -17.53 4.35
C THR A 399 -2.82 -16.37 3.46
N TYR A 400 -3.22 -16.64 2.21
CA TYR A 400 -3.67 -15.61 1.28
C TYR A 400 -4.85 -16.11 0.43
N LEU A 401 -5.63 -15.17 -0.09
CA LEU A 401 -6.73 -15.34 -1.05
C LEU A 401 -6.31 -14.73 -2.40
N LEU A 402 -6.85 -15.23 -3.51
CA LEU A 402 -6.69 -14.60 -4.82
C LEU A 402 -7.89 -13.70 -5.13
N HIS A 403 -7.66 -12.61 -5.85
CA HIS A 403 -8.73 -11.73 -6.31
C HIS A 403 -9.74 -12.45 -7.18
N SER A 404 -9.28 -13.33 -8.08
CA SER A 404 -10.16 -14.11 -8.95
C SER A 404 -11.07 -15.10 -8.22
N GLU A 405 -10.73 -15.48 -6.99
CA GLU A 405 -11.56 -16.33 -6.14
C GLU A 405 -12.65 -15.54 -5.41
N LEU A 406 -12.35 -14.30 -5.06
CA LEU A 406 -13.30 -13.40 -4.38
C LEU A 406 -14.26 -12.75 -5.38
N ALA A 407 -13.73 -12.25 -6.50
CA ALA A 407 -14.48 -11.46 -7.49
C ALA A 407 -15.61 -12.23 -8.19
N LYS A 408 -15.55 -13.57 -8.22
CA LYS A 408 -16.61 -14.44 -8.77
C LYS A 408 -17.78 -14.66 -7.79
N GLY A 409 -17.70 -14.10 -6.58
CA GLY A 409 -18.64 -14.38 -5.50
C GLY A 409 -18.42 -15.76 -4.88
N GLY A 410 -19.40 -16.20 -4.09
CA GLY A 410 -19.36 -17.47 -3.36
C GLY A 410 -19.38 -17.27 -1.85
N GLU A 411 -18.77 -18.18 -1.11
CA GLU A 411 -18.76 -18.18 0.36
C GLU A 411 -17.35 -18.37 0.92
N LEU A 412 -16.97 -17.48 1.84
CA LEU A 412 -15.73 -17.52 2.59
C LEU A 412 -16.07 -17.64 4.09
N VAL A 413 -15.85 -18.82 4.68
CA VAL A 413 -16.20 -19.11 6.08
C VAL A 413 -14.95 -19.23 6.93
N PHE A 414 -14.84 -18.41 7.97
CA PHE A 414 -13.80 -18.49 9.00
C PHE A 414 -14.34 -19.16 10.26
N TYR A 415 -13.72 -20.25 10.70
CA TYR A 415 -13.97 -20.83 12.02
C TYR A 415 -12.96 -20.27 13.01
N MET A 416 -13.43 -19.64 14.07
CA MET A 416 -12.60 -18.91 15.02
C MET A 416 -12.44 -19.68 16.33
N GLY A 417 -11.36 -19.42 17.05
CA GLY A 417 -11.05 -20.06 18.32
C GLY A 417 -10.18 -19.18 19.22
N ARG A 418 -10.14 -19.56 20.50
CA ARG A 418 -9.41 -18.82 21.54
C ARG A 418 -7.90 -19.08 21.53
N LYS A 419 -7.47 -20.24 21.02
CA LYS A 419 -6.06 -20.65 21.01
C LYS A 419 -5.50 -20.53 19.60
N ALA A 420 -4.28 -20.02 19.49
CA ALA A 420 -3.54 -20.02 18.24
C ALA A 420 -3.33 -21.44 17.73
N LYS A 421 -3.40 -21.63 16.42
CA LYS A 421 -2.84 -22.82 15.77
C LYS A 421 -1.35 -22.63 15.59
N THR A 422 -0.58 -23.15 16.53
CA THR A 422 0.86 -23.35 16.32
C THR A 422 1.01 -24.57 15.41
N ALA A 423 1.78 -24.46 14.33
CA ALA A 423 2.14 -25.64 13.54
C ALA A 423 2.74 -26.70 14.50
N GLN A 424 2.23 -27.93 14.43
CA GLN A 424 2.87 -29.08 15.08
C GLN A 424 4.09 -29.51 14.28
#